data_AF-S2E509-F1
#
_entry.id   AF-S2E509-F1
#
_cell.length_a   1.000
_cell.length_b   1.000
_cell.length_c   1.000
_cell.angle_alpha   90.00
_cell.angle_beta   90.00
_cell.angle_gamma   90.00
#
_symmetry.space_group_name_H-M   'P 1'
#
loop_
_entity.id
_entity.type
_entity.pdbx_description
1 polymer ?
#
loop_
_entity_poly.entity_id
_entity_poly.type
_entity_poly.pdbx_seq_one_letter_code
_entity_poly.pdbx_strand_id
1 'polypeptide(L)' 'MKNLEPAEMKLMMNMLKVAIHQEREFTSDESKNFNDLFVKIIENKIIGNTKKI' A
#
# COMPACT_ATOMS: atom_id res chain seq x y z
N MET A 1 -9.32 -13.46 15.38
CA MET A 1 -8.11 -12.61 15.18
C MET A 1 -8.53 -11.44 14.32
N LYS A 2 -8.43 -10.19 14.80
CA LYS A 2 -8.54 -9.03 13.91
C LYS A 2 -7.40 -9.17 12.91
N ASN A 3 -7.70 -9.41 11.64
CA ASN A 3 -6.73 -9.33 10.56
C ASN A 3 -6.26 -7.87 10.52
N LEU A 4 -5.21 -7.57 11.28
CA LEU A 4 -4.52 -6.29 11.17
C LEU A 4 -4.02 -6.23 9.74
N GLU A 5 -4.62 -5.36 8.92
CA GLU A 5 -4.07 -5.06 7.62
C GLU A 5 -2.58 -4.73 7.79
N PRO A 6 -1.69 -5.26 6.93
CA PRO A 6 -0.26 -4.92 6.97
C PRO A 6 -0.10 -3.40 7.04
N ALA A 7 0.85 -2.90 7.85
CA ALA A 7 1.02 -1.47 8.09
C ALA A 7 1.13 -0.67 6.77
N GLU A 8 1.79 -1.24 5.77
CA GLU A 8 1.89 -0.71 4.42
C GLU A 8 0.54 -0.58 3.70
N MET A 9 -0.35 -1.58 3.84
CA MET A 9 -1.68 -1.56 3.22
C MET A 9 -2.56 -0.47 3.87
N LYS A 10 -2.46 -0.32 5.19
CA LYS A 10 -3.15 0.76 5.91
C LYS A 10 -2.68 2.15 5.46
N LEU A 11 -1.37 2.31 5.22
CA LEU A 11 -0.80 3.56 4.72
C LEU A 11 -1.31 3.89 3.31
N MET A 12 -1.31 2.92 2.40
CA MET A 12 -1.86 3.11 1.04
C MET A 12 -3.35 3.51 1.07
N MET A 13 -4.15 2.84 1.91
CA MET A 13 -5.58 3.17 2.05
C MET A 13 -5.79 4.58 2.61
N ASN A 14 -4.95 5.02 3.54
CA ASN A 14 -5.01 6.39 4.05
C ASN A 14 -4.66 7.42 2.97
N MET A 15 -3.64 7.16 2.14
CA MET A 15 -3.30 8.06 1.03
C MET A 15 -4.48 8.22 0.06
N LEU A 16 -5.13 7.13 -0.32
CA LEU A 16 -6.33 7.17 -1.17
C LEU A 16 -7.47 7.97 -0.54
N LYS A 17 -7.77 7.73 0.75
CA LYS A 17 -8.81 8.46 1.48
C LYS A 17 -8.55 9.97 1.49
N VAL A 18 -7.30 10.37 1.71
CA VAL A 18 -6.92 11.80 1.73
C VAL A 18 -7.14 12.43 0.35
N ALA A 19 -6.68 11.78 -0.73
CA ALA A 19 -6.85 12.32 -2.08
C ALA A 19 -8.32 12.41 -2.51
N ILE A 20 -9.12 11.38 -2.21
CA ILE A 20 -10.57 11.40 -2.47
C ILE A 20 -11.25 12.51 -1.68
N HIS A 21 -10.93 12.64 -0.39
CA HIS A 21 -11.52 13.68 0.46
C HIS A 21 -11.15 15.10 0.01
N GLN A 22 -9.97 15.26 -0.57
CA GLN A 22 -9.48 16.54 -1.10
C GLN A 22 -9.85 16.75 -2.58
N GLU A 23 -10.58 15.81 -3.20
CA GLU A 23 -10.99 15.84 -4.61
C GLU A 23 -9.83 16.15 -5.57
N ARG A 24 -8.66 15.58 -5.30
CA ARG A 24 -7.46 15.82 -6.09
C ARG A 24 -6.77 14.53 -6.49
N GLU A 25 -5.98 14.64 -7.55
CA GLU A 25 -5.04 13.59 -7.92
C GLU A 25 -3.84 13.57 -6.95
N PHE A 26 -3.14 12.44 -6.94
CA PHE A 26 -1.85 12.36 -6.29
C PHE A 26 -0.84 13.27 -6.98
N THR A 27 -0.01 13.92 -6.19
CA THR A 27 1.22 14.53 -6.69
C THR A 27 2.17 13.44 -7.23
N SER A 28 3.19 13.85 -7.97
CA SER A 28 4.22 12.91 -8.47
C SER A 28 4.90 12.16 -7.32
N ASP A 29 5.19 12.85 -6.21
CA ASP A 29 5.83 12.24 -5.04
C ASP A 29 4.90 11.24 -4.33
N GLU A 30 3.62 11.58 -4.17
CA GLU A 30 2.63 10.67 -3.60
C GLU A 30 2.39 9.44 -4.48
N SER A 31 2.36 9.63 -5.80
CA SER A 31 2.23 8.52 -6.76
C SER A 31 3.41 7.56 -6.67
N LYS A 32 4.63 8.08 -6.55
CA LYS A 32 5.84 7.27 -6.35
C LYS A 32 5.76 6.48 -5.03
N ASN A 33 5.44 7.16 -3.93
CA ASN A 33 5.30 6.52 -2.62
C ASN A 33 4.22 5.43 -2.61
N PHE A 34 3.10 5.66 -3.29
CA PHE A 34 2.02 4.67 -3.42
C PHE A 34 2.50 3.43 -4.19
N ASN A 35 3.18 3.62 -5.31
CA ASN A 35 3.72 2.52 -6.12
C ASN A 35 4.78 1.71 -5.35
N ASP A 36 5.67 2.38 -4.62
CA ASP A 36 6.69 1.72 -3.80
C ASP A 36 6.05 0.86 -2.70
N LEU A 37 5.01 1.37 -2.04
CA LEU A 37 4.23 0.60 -1.06
C LEU A 37 3.52 -0.58 -1.71
N PHE A 38 2.95 -0.41 -2.91
CA PHE A 38 2.28 -1.48 -3.64
C PHE A 38 3.25 -2.63 -3.97
N VAL A 39 4.40 -2.30 -4.55
CA VAL A 39 5.45 -3.28 -4.87
C VAL A 39 5.87 -4.04 -3.62
N LYS A 40 6.15 -3.33 -2.52
CA LYS A 40 6.55 -3.95 -1.24
C LYS A 40 5.50 -4.92 -0.70
N ILE A 41 4.21 -4.59 -0.81
CA ILE A 41 3.12 -5.48 -0.39
C ILE A 41 3.07 -6.75 -1.25
N ILE A 42 3.19 -6.59 -2.57
CA ILE A 42 3.17 -7.70 -3.51
C ILE A 42 4.38 -8.61 -3.30
N GLU A 43 5.58 -8.06 -3.18
CA GLU A 43 6.79 -8.82 -2.87
C GLU A 43 6.66 -9.59 -1.56
N ASN A 44 6.19 -8.95 -0.49
CA ASN A 44 6.00 -9.63 0.79
C ASN A 44 4.94 -10.75 0.74
N LYS A 45 3.86 -10.57 -0.03
CA LYS A 45 2.80 -11.58 -0.17
C LYS A 45 3.16 -12.73 -1.11
N ILE A 46 3.87 -12.45 -2.21
CA ILE A 46 4.22 -13.46 -3.24
C ILE A 46 5.54 -14.16 -2.87
N ILE A 47 6.59 -13.41 -2.53
CA ILE A 47 7.93 -13.96 -2.23
C ILE A 47 7.94 -14.61 -0.83
N GLY A 48 7.23 -14.01 0.13
CA GLY A 48 7.11 -14.55 1.48
C GLY A 48 6.40 -15.91 1.53
N ASN A 49 5.47 -16.17 0.60
CA ASN A 49 4.79 -17.46 0.49
C ASN A 49 5.57 -18.50 -0.31
N THR A 50 6.38 -18.09 -1.29
CA THR A 50 7.20 -19.03 -2.10
C THR A 50 8.42 -19.55 -1.33
N LYS A 51 8.98 -18.79 -0.37
CA LYS A 51 10.06 -19.29 0.51
C LYS A 51 9.60 -20.26 1.61
N LYS A 52 8.29 -20.44 1.80
CA LYS A 52 7.71 -21.35 2.81
C LYS A 52 7.35 -22.72 2.22
N ILE A 53 7.63 -22.96 0.94
CA ILE A 53 7.39 -24.23 0.24
C ILE A 53 8.71 -24.97 0.09
#